data_AF-A0A6G3X2E9-F1
#
_entry.id   AF-A0A6G3X2E9-F1
#
_cell.length_a   1.000
_cell.length_b   1.000
_cell.length_c   1.000
_cell.angle_alpha   90.00
_cell.angle_beta   90.00
_cell.angle_gamma   90.00
#
_symmetry.space_group_name_H-M   'P 1'
#
loop_
_entity.id
_entity.type
_entity.pdbx_description
1 polymer ?
#
loop_
_entity_poly.entity_id
_entity_poly.type
_entity_poly.pdbx_seq_one_letter_code
_entity_poly.pdbx_strand_id
1 'polypeptide(L)'
;ADMGSNAVAFDGSTTVNGRGLLLGNPHYPWQGGRRFWQAQQTIPGELNVSGASLLGATTISIGHNADVAWSHTVATGVTLNLHQLTLDPADPTAYLVDGKRERMTKRTV
;
A
#
# COMPACT_ATOMS: atom_id res chain seq x y z
N ALA A 1 -13.99 10.16 -1.90
CA ALA A 1 -14.25 8.89 -2.60
C ALA A 1 -13.49 7.83 -1.84
N ASP A 2 -14.19 6.89 -1.21
CA ASP A 2 -13.57 5.79 -0.49
C ASP A 2 -12.67 5.02 -1.47
N MET A 3 -11.46 4.73 -1.03
CA MET A 3 -10.53 3.94 -1.84
C MET A 3 -11.08 2.52 -1.95
N GLY A 4 -10.97 1.91 -3.12
CA GLY A 4 -11.51 0.57 -3.40
C GLY A 4 -10.61 -0.23 -4.34
N SER A 5 -10.81 -1.54 -4.35
CA SER A 5 -10.20 -2.51 -5.27
C SER A 5 -10.93 -3.83 -5.10
N ASN A 6 -10.92 -4.69 -6.12
CA ASN A 6 -11.36 -6.07 -6.01
C ASN A 6 -10.17 -7.02 -6.22
N ALA A 7 -10.11 -8.10 -5.44
CA ALA A 7 -9.22 -9.22 -5.69
C ALA A 7 -9.89 -10.52 -5.25
N VAL A 8 -9.84 -11.56 -6.09
CA VAL A 8 -10.46 -12.86 -5.80
C VAL A 8 -9.52 -13.97 -6.23
N ALA A 9 -9.19 -14.85 -5.29
CA ALA A 9 -8.41 -16.06 -5.55
C ALA A 9 -9.35 -17.28 -5.52
N PHE A 10 -9.21 -18.14 -6.51
CA PHE A 10 -9.91 -19.41 -6.62
C PHE A 10 -8.92 -20.56 -6.49
N ASP A 11 -9.28 -21.56 -5.72
CA ASP A 11 -8.54 -22.81 -5.64
C ASP A 11 -8.73 -23.66 -6.91
N GLY A 12 -7.84 -24.63 -7.13
CA GLY A 12 -7.87 -25.48 -8.32
C GLY A 12 -9.12 -26.35 -8.48
N SER A 13 -9.82 -26.71 -7.39
CA SER A 13 -11.07 -27.48 -7.47
C SER A 13 -12.24 -26.64 -7.99
N THR A 14 -12.12 -25.31 -7.95
CA THR A 14 -13.12 -24.37 -8.46
C THR A 14 -12.91 -24.04 -9.95
N THR A 15 -11.73 -24.30 -10.52
CA THR A 15 -11.37 -23.88 -11.88
C THR A 15 -11.41 -25.04 -12.88
N VAL A 16 -11.76 -24.74 -14.15
CA VAL A 16 -11.88 -25.74 -15.22
C VAL A 16 -10.56 -26.49 -15.49
N ASN A 17 -9.42 -25.82 -15.28
CA ASN A 17 -8.10 -26.39 -15.57
C ASN A 17 -7.42 -27.03 -14.34
N GLY A 18 -8.11 -27.11 -13.19
CA GLY A 18 -7.56 -27.73 -11.99
C GLY A 18 -6.45 -26.90 -11.30
N ARG A 19 -6.20 -25.66 -11.71
CA ARG A 19 -5.14 -24.79 -11.17
C ARG A 19 -5.70 -23.56 -10.47
N GLY A 20 -4.94 -22.98 -9.54
CA GLY A 20 -5.32 -21.71 -8.92
C GLY A 20 -5.54 -20.60 -9.97
N LEU A 21 -6.51 -19.73 -9.73
CA LEU A 21 -6.81 -18.56 -10.56
C LEU A 21 -6.90 -17.32 -9.68
N LEU A 22 -6.29 -16.22 -10.12
CA LEU A 22 -6.37 -14.94 -9.43
C LEU A 22 -6.96 -13.86 -10.35
N LEU A 23 -7.99 -13.18 -9.87
CA LEU A 23 -8.48 -11.91 -10.40
C LEU A 23 -7.89 -10.76 -9.58
N GLY A 24 -7.12 -9.88 -10.23
CA GLY A 24 -6.66 -8.62 -9.65
C GLY A 24 -7.31 -7.42 -10.35
N ASN A 25 -8.01 -6.57 -9.60
CA ASN A 25 -8.72 -5.41 -10.15
C ASN A 25 -8.56 -4.18 -9.22
N PRO A 26 -7.37 -3.54 -9.21
CA PRO A 26 -7.13 -2.36 -8.38
C PRO A 26 -7.85 -1.12 -8.92
N HIS A 27 -8.51 -0.32 -8.07
CA HIS A 27 -9.11 0.96 -8.49
C HIS A 27 -8.20 2.12 -8.10
N TYR A 28 -7.33 2.52 -9.02
CA TYR A 28 -6.34 3.60 -8.82
C TYR A 28 -6.55 4.76 -9.80
N PRO A 29 -6.00 5.95 -9.50
CA PRO A 29 -6.09 7.10 -10.39
C PRO A 29 -5.56 6.80 -11.80
N TRP A 30 -6.22 7.36 -12.81
CA TRP A 30 -5.83 7.20 -14.22
C TRP A 30 -4.67 8.11 -14.64
N GLN A 31 -4.33 9.10 -13.80
CA GLN A 31 -3.33 10.12 -14.08
C GLN A 31 -2.43 10.35 -12.86
N GLY A 32 -1.25 10.93 -13.10
CA GLY A 32 -0.27 11.25 -12.07
C GLY A 32 0.53 10.04 -11.58
N GLY A 33 1.38 10.26 -10.57
CA GLY A 33 2.33 9.24 -10.08
C GLY A 33 1.70 7.97 -9.50
N ARG A 34 0.40 8.03 -9.15
CA ARG A 34 -0.36 6.86 -8.67
C ARG A 34 -0.98 6.03 -9.80
N ARG A 35 -0.79 6.40 -11.07
CA ARG A 35 -1.20 5.55 -12.19
C ARG A 35 -0.30 4.32 -12.26
N PHE A 36 -0.89 3.15 -12.45
CA PHE A 36 -0.15 1.92 -12.73
C PHE A 36 0.50 1.94 -14.13
N TRP A 37 1.71 1.40 -14.21
CA TRP A 37 2.45 1.12 -15.43
C TRP A 37 2.79 -0.36 -15.51
N GLN A 38 2.49 -0.99 -16.64
CA GLN A 38 2.75 -2.41 -16.84
C GLN A 38 4.19 -2.63 -17.32
N ALA A 39 4.87 -3.61 -16.74
CA ALA A 39 6.21 -4.02 -17.13
C ALA A 39 6.46 -5.49 -16.80
N GLN A 40 7.47 -6.07 -17.45
CA GLN A 40 8.09 -7.33 -17.07
C GLN A 40 9.56 -7.09 -16.76
N GLN A 41 10.04 -7.64 -15.64
CA GLN A 41 11.42 -7.56 -15.20
C GLN A 41 12.04 -8.94 -15.27
N THR A 42 13.09 -9.07 -16.07
CA THR A 42 13.82 -10.33 -16.25
C THR A 42 15.29 -10.13 -15.91
N ILE A 43 15.75 -10.81 -14.86
CA ILE A 43 17.16 -10.94 -14.47
C ILE A 43 17.51 -12.42 -14.66
N PRO A 44 18.35 -12.79 -15.65
CA PRO A 44 18.64 -14.19 -15.96
C PRO A 44 19.13 -14.97 -14.72
N GLY A 45 18.49 -16.11 -14.45
CA GLY A 45 18.81 -16.96 -13.31
C GLY A 45 18.23 -16.51 -11.96
N GLU A 46 17.66 -15.31 -11.87
CA GLU A 46 17.29 -14.69 -10.59
C GLU A 46 15.81 -14.27 -10.53
N LEU A 47 15.31 -13.60 -11.58
CA LEU A 47 13.98 -12.98 -11.54
C LEU A 47 13.32 -13.03 -12.92
N ASN A 48 12.04 -13.40 -12.94
CA ASN A 48 11.19 -13.21 -14.10
C ASN A 48 9.76 -12.92 -13.62
N VAL A 49 9.38 -11.65 -13.60
CA VAL A 49 8.11 -11.20 -13.01
C VAL A 49 7.43 -10.20 -13.94
N SER A 50 6.13 -10.37 -14.13
CA SER A 50 5.30 -9.47 -14.95
C SER A 50 4.15 -8.91 -14.13
N GLY A 51 3.80 -7.65 -14.37
CA GLY A 51 2.69 -7.01 -13.67
C GLY A 51 2.72 -5.51 -13.83
N ALA A 52 2.25 -4.80 -12.81
CA ALA A 52 2.19 -3.35 -12.80
C ALA A 52 2.71 -2.74 -11.49
N SER A 53 3.24 -1.53 -11.63
CA SER A 53 3.83 -0.73 -10.55
C SER A 53 3.37 0.72 -10.64
N LEU A 54 3.41 1.45 -9.52
CA LEU A 54 3.25 2.90 -9.57
C LEU A 54 4.46 3.54 -10.28
N LEU A 55 4.24 4.68 -10.95
CA LEU A 55 5.31 5.38 -11.64
C LEU A 55 6.45 5.74 -10.67
N GLY A 56 7.68 5.35 -11.02
CA GLY A 56 8.87 5.57 -10.19
C GLY A 56 9.22 4.42 -9.24
N ALA A 57 8.33 3.44 -9.05
CA ALA A 57 8.65 2.24 -8.28
C ALA A 57 9.54 1.29 -9.11
N THR A 58 10.48 0.61 -8.44
CA THR A 58 11.43 -0.32 -9.07
C THR A 58 10.99 -1.78 -9.01
N THR A 59 9.86 -2.09 -8.35
CA THR A 59 9.37 -3.46 -8.12
C THR A 59 7.95 -3.63 -8.66
N ILE A 60 7.59 -4.85 -9.10
CA ILE A 60 6.22 -5.20 -9.50
C ILE A 60 5.32 -5.26 -8.27
N SER A 61 4.35 -4.35 -8.17
CA SER A 61 3.46 -4.24 -7.00
C SER A 61 2.29 -5.22 -7.08
N ILE A 62 1.68 -5.40 -8.25
CA ILE A 62 0.61 -6.36 -8.52
C ILE A 62 1.03 -7.14 -9.76
N GLY A 63 1.02 -8.47 -9.73
CA GLY A 63 1.57 -9.24 -10.84
C GLY A 63 1.60 -10.74 -10.61
N HIS A 64 2.45 -11.41 -11.38
CA HIS A 64 2.69 -12.84 -11.30
C HIS A 64 4.10 -13.19 -11.80
N ASN A 65 4.56 -14.38 -11.44
CA ASN A 65 5.71 -15.03 -12.04
C ASN A 65 5.30 -16.43 -12.52
N ALA A 66 6.26 -17.35 -12.65
CA ALA A 66 5.99 -18.72 -13.10
C ALA A 66 5.15 -19.53 -12.09
N ASP A 67 5.19 -19.17 -10.82
CA ASP A 67 4.72 -20.03 -9.72
C ASP A 67 3.57 -19.40 -8.92
N VAL A 68 3.47 -18.07 -8.87
CA VAL A 68 2.49 -17.35 -8.05
C VAL A 68 1.98 -16.09 -8.74
N ALA A 69 0.73 -15.73 -8.43
CA ALA A 69 0.12 -14.45 -8.77
C ALA A 69 -0.38 -13.76 -7.49
N TRP A 70 -0.35 -12.42 -7.44
CA TRP A 70 -0.83 -11.64 -6.31
C TRP A 70 -1.48 -10.32 -6.73
N SER A 71 -2.34 -9.81 -5.86
CA SER A 71 -2.99 -8.50 -6.00
C SER A 71 -3.24 -7.89 -4.62
N HIS A 72 -3.73 -6.65 -4.60
CA HIS A 72 -3.93 -5.89 -3.37
C HIS A 72 -5.27 -5.15 -3.37
N THR A 73 -5.89 -5.11 -2.20
CA THR A 73 -7.03 -4.25 -1.89
C THR A 73 -6.68 -3.31 -0.75
N VAL A 74 -7.42 -2.21 -0.66
CA VAL A 74 -7.24 -1.27 0.44
C VAL A 74 -7.79 -1.90 1.71
N ALA A 75 -6.95 -2.06 2.72
CA ALA A 75 -7.35 -2.56 4.02
C ALA A 75 -8.13 -1.49 4.80
N THR A 76 -9.08 -1.93 5.63
CA THR A 76 -9.83 -1.05 6.54
C THR A 76 -9.05 -0.71 7.82
N GLY A 77 -7.91 -1.35 8.04
CA GLY A 77 -7.03 -1.07 9.18
C GLY A 77 -6.46 0.34 9.10
N VAL A 78 -6.65 1.12 10.18
CA VAL A 78 -6.11 2.47 10.29
C VAL A 78 -4.69 2.39 10.86
N THR A 79 -3.68 2.74 10.05
CA THR A 79 -2.25 2.68 10.44
C THR A 79 -1.75 3.98 11.08
N LEU A 80 -2.67 4.76 11.64
CA LEU A 80 -2.46 6.09 12.21
C LEU A 80 -3.29 6.19 13.49
N ASN A 81 -2.72 6.80 14.52
CA ASN A 81 -3.46 7.21 15.70
C ASN A 81 -3.32 8.72 15.89
N LEU A 82 -4.40 9.37 16.32
CA LEU A 82 -4.40 10.76 16.69
C LEU A 82 -4.33 10.87 18.22
N HIS A 83 -3.45 11.72 18.71
CA HIS A 83 -3.37 12.06 20.12
C HIS A 83 -3.84 13.50 20.30
N GLN A 84 -4.91 13.69 21.08
CA GLN A 84 -5.30 15.01 21.51
C GLN A 84 -4.35 15.46 22.62
N LEU A 85 -3.55 16.49 22.34
CA LEU A 85 -2.63 17.06 23.31
C LEU A 85 -3.37 18.02 24.24
N THR A 86 -3.07 17.95 25.55
CA THR A 86 -3.41 19.03 26.48
C THR A 86 -2.26 20.03 26.46
N LEU A 87 -2.49 21.21 25.88
CA LEU A 87 -1.47 22.25 25.77
C LEU A 87 -1.22 22.95 27.10
N ASP A 88 0.00 23.44 27.28
CA ASP A 88 0.33 24.39 28.33
C ASP A 88 -0.35 25.75 28.01
N PRO A 89 -1.20 26.31 28.90
CA PRO A 89 -1.85 27.59 28.66
C PRO A 89 -0.88 28.76 28.43
N ALA A 90 0.36 28.64 28.91
CA ALA A 90 1.40 29.66 28.76
C ALA A 90 2.28 29.48 27.51
N ASP A 91 2.27 28.30 26.88
CA ASP A 91 3.10 27.99 25.72
C ASP A 91 2.36 27.03 24.77
N PRO A 92 1.80 27.51 23.64
CA PRO A 92 1.05 26.67 22.71
C PRO A 92 1.92 25.63 21.97
N THR A 93 3.25 25.65 22.18
CA THR A 93 4.20 24.66 21.66
C THR A 93 4.70 23.69 22.73
N ALA A 94 4.09 23.70 23.91
CA ALA A 94 4.29 22.71 24.96
C ALA A 94 2.97 22.00 25.30
N TYR A 95 3.08 20.74 25.72
CA TYR A 95 1.95 19.88 26.08
C TYR A 95 2.27 19.03 27.30
N LEU A 96 1.26 18.40 27.88
CA LEU A 96 1.40 17.56 29.07
C LEU A 96 1.44 16.07 28.71
N VAL A 97 2.38 15.35 29.30
CA VAL A 97 2.47 13.88 29.35
C VAL A 97 2.50 13.47 30.81
N ASP A 98 1.47 12.78 31.28
CA ASP A 98 1.33 12.39 32.70
C ASP A 98 1.52 13.57 33.68
N GLY A 99 1.00 14.74 33.30
CA GLY A 99 1.13 15.99 34.07
C GLY A 99 2.49 16.69 33.95
N LYS A 100 3.46 16.10 33.25
CA LYS A 100 4.77 16.71 33.00
C LYS A 100 4.77 17.46 31.68
N ARG A 101 5.37 18.65 31.70
CA ARG A 101 5.47 19.54 30.54
C ARG A 101 6.54 19.06 29.57
N GLU A 102 6.14 18.79 28.34
CA GLU A 102 7.00 18.43 27.20
C GLU A 102 6.93 19.51 26.11
N ARG A 103 8.05 19.82 25.45
CA ARG A 103 8.08 20.77 24.32
C ARG A 103 8.03 20.04 22.99
N MET A 104 7.32 20.62 22.02
CA MET A 104 7.37 20.17 20.63
C MET A 104 8.77 20.40 20.02
N THR A 105 9.18 19.51 19.12
CA THR A 105 10.40 19.70 18.34
C THR A 105 10.15 20.68 17.19
N LYS A 106 10.74 21.88 17.28
CA LYS A 106 10.68 22.87 16.20
C LYS A 106 11.59 22.46 15.04
N ARG A 107 11.03 22.42 13.82
CA ARG A 107 11.79 22.31 12.57
C ARG A 107 11.44 23.47 11.66
N THR A 108 12.43 24.31 11.33
CA THR A 108 12.31 25.30 10.25
C THR A 108 12.63 24.61 8.94
N VAL A 109 11.77 24.78 7.93
CA VAL A 109 11.91 24.18 6.59
C VAL A 109 12.04 25.26 5.53
#